data_AF-A0A7C5K3I3-F1
#
_entry.id   AF-A0A7C5K3I3-F1
#
_cell.length_a   1.000
_cell.length_b   1.000
_cell.length_c   1.000
_cell.angle_alpha   90.00
_cell.angle_beta   90.00
_cell.angle_gamma   90.00
#
_symmetry.space_group_name_H-M   'P 1'
#
loop_
_entity.id
_entity.type
_entity.pdbx_description
1 polymer ?
#
loop_
_entity_poly.entity_id
_entity_poly.type
_entity_poly.pdbx_seq_one_letter_code
_entity_poly.pdbx_strand_id
1 'polypeptide(L)'
;MSKAAMALRRIWHFIWEEDSVWSWIVNIILAFLIIKYIFYPGIGLILNTNYPIVAVISESMEHRIKPACMAVDSAHNCIQYYSGVYVLCNTTFTKAYPVDSDLFWRSCGQFYEERKISKEEFFRFPFANGFNKGDLIILKGKKPSDIRVGDVVVYSAGNFEPIIHRVVSINISTDGNSTRYYFTTKGDHNPEPIIHDFNIPQEKILGVGVLRIPYLGYIKIWFFSYVVTPVVNLIRR
;
A
#
# COMPACT_ATOMS: atom_id res chain seq x y z
N MET A 1 31.20 31.61 29.57
CA MET A 1 30.05 31.17 28.74
C MET A 1 28.84 32.06 29.03
N SER A 2 28.10 32.49 28.01
CA SER A 2 26.86 33.26 28.22
C SER A 2 25.78 32.40 28.90
N LYS A 3 24.83 33.04 29.59
CA LYS A 3 23.67 32.33 30.20
C LYS A 3 22.92 31.48 29.16
N ALA A 4 22.78 32.01 27.94
CA ALA A 4 22.18 31.30 26.81
C ALA A 4 22.95 30.02 26.44
N ALA A 5 24.28 30.10 26.30
CA ALA A 5 25.10 28.92 26.00
C ALA A 5 25.02 27.84 27.10
N MET A 6 24.91 28.27 28.35
CA MET A 6 24.76 27.35 29.49
C MET A 6 23.38 26.69 29.52
N ALA A 7 22.32 27.44 29.17
CA ALA A 7 20.96 26.90 29.03
C ALA A 7 20.85 25.91 27.86
N LEU A 8 21.43 26.24 26.70
CA LEU A 8 21.51 25.34 25.54
C LEU A 8 22.23 24.03 25.88
N ARG A 9 23.35 24.10 26.60
CA ARG A 9 24.08 22.91 27.03
C ARG A 9 23.26 22.03 27.98
N ARG A 10 22.49 22.64 28.90
CA ARG A 10 21.58 21.89 29.79
C ARG A 10 20.45 21.22 29.03
N ILE A 11 19.84 21.91 28.06
CA ILE A 11 18.80 21.35 27.20
C ILE A 11 19.37 20.21 26.35
N TRP A 12 20.55 20.39 25.77
CA TRP A 12 21.23 19.35 25.00
C TRP A 12 21.48 18.10 25.84
N HIS A 13 22.03 18.27 27.03
CA HIS A 13 22.27 17.16 27.96
C HIS A 13 20.95 16.49 28.36
N PHE A 14 19.89 17.27 28.66
CA PHE A 14 18.58 16.71 28.99
C PHE A 14 18.02 15.86 27.84
N ILE A 15 18.06 16.36 26.59
CA ILE A 15 17.49 15.66 25.42
C ILE A 15 18.32 14.42 25.06
N TRP A 16 19.66 14.51 25.07
CA TRP A 16 20.51 13.47 24.46
C TRP A 16 21.29 12.60 25.44
N GLU A 17 21.56 13.08 26.66
CA GLU A 17 22.48 12.43 27.60
C GLU A 17 21.76 11.91 28.86
N GLU A 18 20.58 12.45 29.19
CA GLU A 18 19.87 12.11 30.41
C GLU A 18 18.98 10.88 30.24
N ASP A 19 19.19 9.86 31.07
CA ASP A 19 18.37 8.65 31.10
C ASP A 19 17.20 8.81 32.10
N SER A 20 16.30 9.75 31.81
CA SER A 20 15.11 10.02 32.62
C SER A 20 13.83 9.83 31.80
N VAL A 21 12.74 9.44 32.46
CA VAL A 21 11.43 9.21 31.81
C VAL A 21 10.96 10.44 31.03
N TRP A 22 11.22 11.65 31.55
CA TRP A 22 10.87 12.90 30.87
C TRP A 22 11.70 13.17 29.63
N SER A 23 13.00 12.85 29.66
CA SER A 23 13.84 12.91 28.47
C SER A 23 13.33 11.97 27.38
N TRP A 24 13.00 10.73 27.74
CA TRP A 24 12.40 9.74 26.84
C TRP A 24 11.10 10.24 26.20
N ILE A 25 10.19 10.84 26.97
CA ILE A 25 8.93 11.42 26.47
C ILE A 25 9.23 12.53 25.46
N VAL A 26 10.13 13.46 25.79
CA VAL A 26 10.50 14.57 24.90
C VAL A 26 11.13 14.05 23.61
N ASN A 27 11.99 13.04 23.68
CA ASN A 27 12.58 12.40 22.50
C ASN A 27 11.55 11.74 21.59
N ILE A 28 10.55 11.05 22.14
CA ILE A 28 9.46 10.46 21.36
C ILE A 28 8.64 11.55 20.65
N ILE A 29 8.31 12.63 21.36
CA ILE A 29 7.59 13.77 20.78
C ILE A 29 8.43 14.41 19.66
N LEU A 30 9.71 14.66 19.91
CA LEU A 30 10.62 15.24 18.93
C LEU A 30 10.75 14.34 17.70
N ALA A 31 10.91 13.04 17.88
CA ALA A 31 10.96 12.06 16.79
C ALA A 31 9.66 12.07 15.97
N PHE A 32 8.50 12.11 16.62
CA PHE A 32 7.21 12.23 15.92
C PHE A 32 7.12 13.52 15.10
N LEU A 33 7.54 14.66 15.66
CA LEU A 33 7.53 15.94 14.97
C LEU A 33 8.49 15.94 13.78
N ILE A 34 9.71 15.42 13.95
CA ILE A 34 10.69 15.28 12.87
C ILE A 34 10.12 14.37 11.77
N ILE A 35 9.58 13.20 12.13
CA ILE A 35 9.03 12.28 11.15
C ILE A 35 7.88 12.94 10.37
N LYS A 36 6.92 13.53 11.09
CA LYS A 36 5.70 14.11 10.52
C LYS A 36 5.94 15.36 9.68
N TYR A 37 6.80 16.27 10.15
CA TYR A 37 6.96 17.60 9.56
C TYR A 37 8.26 17.78 8.77
N ILE A 38 9.23 16.86 8.89
CA ILE A 38 10.51 16.93 8.15
C ILE A 38 10.66 15.70 7.24
N PHE A 39 10.64 14.49 7.80
CA PHE A 39 10.93 13.27 7.03
C PHE A 39 9.89 13.02 5.93
N TYR A 40 8.59 12.91 6.28
CA TYR A 40 7.53 12.64 5.31
C TYR A 40 7.40 13.72 4.24
N PRO A 41 7.39 15.04 4.58
CA PRO A 41 7.40 16.09 3.57
C PRO A 41 8.67 16.07 2.72
N GLY A 42 9.84 15.82 3.31
CA GLY A 42 11.12 15.76 2.61
C GLY A 42 11.16 14.66 1.56
N ILE A 43 10.81 13.42 1.93
CA ILE A 43 10.72 12.32 0.97
C ILE A 43 9.59 12.53 -0.03
N GLY A 44 8.48 13.15 0.38
CA GLY A 44 7.35 13.47 -0.50
C GLY A 44 7.73 14.44 -1.61
N LEU A 45 8.55 15.45 -1.30
CA LEU A 45 9.13 16.37 -2.29
C LEU A 45 10.07 15.64 -3.26
N ILE A 46 10.96 14.78 -2.75
CA ILE A 46 11.91 14.00 -3.57
C ILE A 46 11.16 13.05 -4.52
N LEU A 47 10.10 12.41 -4.02
CA LEU A 47 9.31 11.42 -4.76
C LEU A 47 8.14 12.05 -5.52
N ASN A 48 7.95 13.37 -5.45
CA ASN A 48 6.86 14.11 -6.08
C ASN A 48 5.45 13.60 -5.69
N THR A 49 5.24 13.17 -4.45
CA THR A 49 3.94 12.71 -3.95
C THR A 49 3.73 13.09 -2.49
N ASN A 50 2.49 13.39 -2.11
CA ASN A 50 2.11 13.60 -0.71
C ASN A 50 1.89 12.28 0.06
N TYR A 51 2.00 11.13 -0.61
CA TYR A 51 1.81 9.80 -0.03
C TYR A 51 3.00 8.88 -0.34
N PRO A 52 4.23 9.23 0.07
CA PRO A 52 5.46 8.58 -0.40
C PRO A 52 5.65 7.13 0.07
N ILE A 53 4.92 6.68 1.10
CA ILE A 53 5.07 5.36 1.72
C ILE A 53 3.70 4.77 2.03
N VAL A 54 3.46 3.52 1.66
CA VAL A 54 2.27 2.75 2.02
C VAL A 54 2.66 1.37 2.57
N ALA A 55 1.90 0.88 3.56
CA ALA A 55 2.00 -0.51 4.00
C ALA A 55 0.87 -1.32 3.38
N VAL A 56 1.19 -2.49 2.86
CA VAL A 56 0.21 -3.40 2.25
C VAL A 56 -0.55 -4.12 3.35
N ILE A 57 -1.86 -3.90 3.44
CA ILE A 57 -2.70 -4.44 4.51
C ILE A 57 -3.57 -5.63 4.09
N SER A 58 -3.61 -5.93 2.79
CA SER A 58 -4.45 -6.96 2.18
C SER A 58 -3.66 -7.84 1.22
N GLU A 59 -4.25 -8.97 0.85
CA GLU A 59 -3.65 -10.06 0.08
C GLU A 59 -3.98 -9.95 -1.43
N SER A 60 -4.69 -8.89 -1.85
CA SER A 60 -5.19 -8.72 -3.22
C SER A 60 -4.10 -8.64 -4.31
N MET A 61 -2.84 -8.44 -3.93
CA MET A 61 -1.68 -8.40 -4.83
C MET A 61 -0.74 -9.59 -4.66
N GLU A 62 -1.13 -10.60 -3.86
CA GLU A 62 -0.29 -11.77 -3.57
C GLU A 62 -0.33 -12.81 -4.70
N HIS A 63 0.85 -13.32 -5.05
CA HIS A 63 0.98 -14.40 -6.04
C HIS A 63 1.19 -15.74 -5.33
N ARG A 64 0.30 -16.09 -4.40
CA ARG A 64 0.37 -17.31 -3.59
C ARG A 64 -1.00 -17.91 -3.40
N ILE A 65 -1.09 -19.23 -3.30
CA ILE A 65 -2.34 -19.90 -2.93
C ILE A 65 -2.71 -19.55 -1.48
N LYS A 66 -3.94 -19.07 -1.26
CA LYS A 66 -4.44 -18.61 0.05
C LYS A 66 -5.67 -19.39 0.47
N PRO A 67 -5.93 -19.56 1.78
CA PRO A 67 -7.21 -20.09 2.24
C PRO A 67 -8.37 -19.20 1.73
N ALA A 68 -9.43 -19.82 1.24
CA ALA A 68 -10.58 -19.08 0.71
C ALA A 68 -11.34 -18.38 1.85
N CYS A 69 -11.47 -17.07 1.73
CA CYS A 69 -12.16 -16.27 2.74
C CYS A 69 -13.68 -16.30 2.55
N MET A 70 -14.42 -16.51 3.64
CA MET A 70 -15.89 -16.52 3.67
C MET A 70 -16.44 -15.20 4.23
N ALA A 71 -15.79 -14.62 5.24
CA ALA A 71 -16.22 -13.38 5.87
C ALA A 71 -15.02 -12.53 6.30
N VAL A 72 -15.17 -11.21 6.18
CA VAL A 72 -14.18 -10.21 6.61
C VAL A 72 -14.74 -9.33 7.72
N ASP A 73 -13.87 -8.84 8.60
CA ASP A 73 -14.23 -7.81 9.59
C ASP A 73 -14.20 -6.39 9.00
N SER A 74 -14.51 -5.39 9.84
CA SER A 74 -14.48 -3.97 9.47
C SER A 74 -13.09 -3.46 9.06
N ALA A 75 -12.02 -4.18 9.42
CA ALA A 75 -10.65 -3.89 9.05
C ALA A 75 -10.21 -4.72 7.82
N HIS A 76 -11.15 -5.37 7.12
CA HIS A 76 -10.93 -6.23 5.96
C HIS A 76 -9.99 -7.42 6.23
N ASN A 77 -9.87 -7.86 7.48
CA ASN A 77 -9.20 -9.11 7.80
C ASN A 77 -10.19 -10.26 7.61
N CYS A 78 -9.73 -11.35 7.01
CA CYS A 78 -10.53 -12.56 6.94
C CYS A 78 -10.71 -13.15 8.35
N ILE A 79 -11.96 -13.26 8.79
CA ILE A 79 -12.33 -13.80 10.10
C ILE A 79 -12.88 -15.22 10.01
N GLN A 80 -13.31 -15.65 8.82
CA GLN A 80 -13.84 -16.99 8.59
C GLN A 80 -13.37 -17.51 7.23
N TYR A 81 -12.90 -18.77 7.20
CA TYR A 81 -12.39 -19.42 6.00
C TYR A 81 -13.23 -20.66 5.64
N TYR A 82 -13.27 -20.99 4.36
CA TYR A 82 -13.77 -22.29 3.91
C TYR A 82 -12.76 -23.39 4.26
N SER A 83 -13.21 -24.39 5.01
CA SER A 83 -12.35 -25.50 5.43
C SER A 83 -11.83 -26.29 4.23
N GLY A 84 -10.50 -26.43 4.12
CA GLY A 84 -9.85 -27.20 3.05
C GLY A 84 -9.92 -26.59 1.66
N VAL A 85 -10.45 -25.37 1.51
CA VAL A 85 -10.53 -24.67 0.22
C VAL A 85 -9.49 -23.57 0.20
N TYR A 86 -8.64 -23.62 -0.81
CA TYR A 86 -7.66 -22.61 -1.11
C TYR A 86 -7.91 -22.02 -2.49
N VAL A 87 -7.49 -20.79 -2.73
CA VAL A 87 -7.72 -20.05 -3.97
C VAL A 87 -6.44 -19.37 -4.45
N LEU A 88 -6.35 -19.25 -5.77
CA LEU A 88 -5.48 -18.32 -6.47
C LEU A 88 -6.29 -17.77 -7.64
N CYS A 89 -6.69 -16.50 -7.55
CA CYS A 89 -7.62 -15.89 -8.51
C CYS A 89 -8.88 -16.74 -8.68
N ASN A 90 -9.17 -17.19 -9.90
CA ASN A 90 -10.38 -17.95 -10.21
C ASN A 90 -10.23 -19.47 -10.04
N THR A 91 -9.08 -19.95 -9.55
CA THR A 91 -8.79 -21.38 -9.39
C THR A 91 -8.86 -21.78 -7.91
N THR A 92 -9.45 -22.94 -7.63
CA THR A 92 -9.49 -23.54 -6.29
C THR A 92 -8.49 -24.70 -6.14
N PHE A 93 -8.00 -24.89 -4.92
CA PHE A 93 -7.03 -25.93 -4.54
C PHE A 93 -7.41 -26.54 -3.19
N THR A 94 -6.89 -27.74 -2.91
CA THR A 94 -7.09 -28.44 -1.63
C THR A 94 -5.99 -28.16 -0.60
N LYS A 95 -4.87 -27.60 -1.04
CA LYS A 95 -3.73 -27.19 -0.19
C LYS A 95 -2.93 -26.07 -0.86
N ALA A 96 -2.22 -25.30 -0.06
CA ALA A 96 -1.23 -24.34 -0.55
C ALA A 96 0.08 -25.04 -0.91
N TYR A 97 0.71 -24.58 -1.98
CA TYR A 97 2.05 -24.98 -2.41
C TYR A 97 2.71 -23.80 -3.16
N PRO A 98 4.03 -23.84 -3.41
CA PRO A 98 4.73 -22.78 -4.12
C PRO A 98 4.10 -22.51 -5.48
N VAL A 99 3.95 -21.22 -5.82
CA VAL A 99 3.38 -20.76 -7.09
C VAL A 99 4.50 -20.25 -7.97
N ASP A 100 4.70 -20.88 -9.12
CA ASP A 100 5.56 -20.38 -10.18
C ASP A 100 4.78 -19.52 -11.17
N SER A 101 5.49 -18.91 -12.13
CA SER A 101 4.89 -18.05 -13.16
C SER A 101 3.89 -18.78 -14.06
N ASP A 102 4.08 -20.08 -14.29
CA ASP A 102 3.21 -20.90 -15.12
C ASP A 102 1.88 -21.18 -14.42
N LEU A 103 1.95 -21.57 -13.14
CA LEU A 103 0.78 -21.79 -12.31
C LEU A 103 0.02 -20.49 -12.07
N PHE A 104 0.71 -19.39 -11.76
CA PHE A 104 0.08 -18.09 -11.62
C PHE A 104 -0.66 -17.70 -12.90
N TRP A 105 0.00 -17.80 -14.04
CA TRP A 105 -0.62 -17.43 -15.32
C TRP A 105 -1.82 -18.33 -15.65
N ARG A 106 -1.71 -19.64 -15.43
CA ARG A 106 -2.85 -20.55 -15.65
C ARG A 106 -4.05 -20.21 -14.77
N SER A 107 -3.84 -19.71 -13.56
CA SER A 107 -4.91 -19.41 -12.60
C SER A 107 -5.47 -18.00 -12.69
N CYS A 108 -4.65 -17.03 -13.07
CA CYS A 108 -4.97 -15.59 -13.04
C CYS A 108 -4.93 -14.92 -14.42
N GLY A 109 -4.31 -15.57 -15.41
CA GLY A 109 -3.96 -14.99 -16.72
C GLY A 109 -5.16 -14.70 -17.62
N GLN A 110 -6.24 -15.49 -17.51
CA GLN A 110 -7.43 -15.35 -18.38
C GLN A 110 -7.94 -13.90 -18.44
N PHE A 111 -8.04 -13.23 -17.29
CA PHE A 111 -8.47 -11.82 -17.20
C PHE A 111 -7.61 -10.88 -18.05
N TYR A 112 -6.29 -11.10 -18.04
CA TYR A 112 -5.29 -10.29 -18.74
C TYR A 112 -5.30 -10.61 -20.24
N GLU A 113 -5.45 -11.88 -20.62
CA GLU A 113 -5.56 -12.33 -22.00
C GLU A 113 -6.79 -11.73 -22.70
N GLU A 114 -7.94 -11.70 -22.01
CA GLU A 114 -9.17 -11.04 -22.49
C GLU A 114 -8.97 -9.54 -22.75
N ARG A 115 -7.96 -8.92 -22.13
CA ARG A 115 -7.55 -7.52 -22.31
C ARG A 115 -6.30 -7.36 -23.19
N LYS A 116 -5.93 -8.42 -23.92
CA LYS A 116 -4.80 -8.45 -24.85
C LYS A 116 -3.43 -8.21 -24.19
N ILE A 117 -3.32 -8.53 -22.90
CA ILE A 117 -2.05 -8.53 -22.18
C ILE A 117 -1.53 -9.98 -22.18
N SER A 118 -0.42 -10.24 -22.87
CA SER A 118 0.16 -11.59 -22.90
C SER A 118 0.90 -11.92 -21.60
N LYS A 119 1.22 -13.20 -21.39
CA LYS A 119 2.04 -13.66 -20.27
C LYS A 119 3.40 -12.96 -20.26
N GLU A 120 4.05 -12.91 -21.41
CA GLU A 120 5.37 -12.31 -21.60
C GLU A 120 5.34 -10.81 -21.32
N GLU A 121 4.24 -10.14 -21.68
CA GLU A 121 4.03 -8.73 -21.37
C GLU A 121 3.83 -8.52 -19.86
N PHE A 122 2.95 -9.30 -19.23
CA PHE A 122 2.66 -9.20 -17.80
C PHE A 122 3.92 -9.34 -16.95
N PHE A 123 4.76 -10.33 -17.25
CA PHE A 123 6.00 -10.57 -16.50
C PHE A 123 7.11 -9.54 -16.77
N ARG A 124 6.90 -8.58 -17.68
CA ARG A 124 7.75 -7.39 -17.84
C ARG A 124 7.28 -6.19 -17.02
N PHE A 125 6.08 -6.24 -16.45
CA PHE A 125 5.56 -5.14 -15.65
C PHE A 125 6.31 -4.98 -14.32
N PRO A 126 6.33 -3.75 -13.75
CA PRO A 126 6.77 -3.55 -12.37
C PRO A 126 6.00 -4.47 -11.41
N PHE A 127 6.69 -5.04 -10.42
CA PHE A 127 6.09 -5.99 -9.46
C PHE A 127 5.41 -7.19 -10.12
N ALA A 128 5.99 -7.76 -11.18
CA ALA A 128 5.47 -8.95 -11.87
C ALA A 128 5.26 -10.19 -10.97
N ASN A 129 5.93 -10.26 -9.81
CA ASN A 129 5.77 -11.34 -8.82
C ASN A 129 4.84 -10.96 -7.65
N GLY A 130 4.10 -9.85 -7.79
CA GLY A 130 3.25 -9.31 -6.75
C GLY A 130 4.02 -8.89 -5.48
N PHE A 131 3.26 -8.70 -4.41
CA PHE A 131 3.76 -8.38 -3.08
C PHE A 131 2.75 -8.79 -2.03
N ASN A 132 3.18 -8.84 -0.77
CA ASN A 132 2.44 -9.50 0.30
C ASN A 132 1.94 -8.51 1.33
N LYS A 133 0.88 -8.90 2.05
CA LYS A 133 0.50 -8.21 3.28
C LYS A 133 1.73 -8.06 4.18
N GLY A 134 1.94 -6.87 4.72
CA GLY A 134 3.10 -6.51 5.52
C GLY A 134 4.30 -6.01 4.72
N ASP A 135 4.27 -6.01 3.39
CA ASP A 135 5.27 -5.29 2.60
C ASP A 135 5.04 -3.77 2.71
N LEU A 136 6.12 -3.00 2.62
CA LEU A 136 6.10 -1.55 2.51
C LEU A 136 6.44 -1.14 1.08
N ILE A 137 5.62 -0.30 0.46
CA ILE A 137 5.83 0.16 -0.92
C ILE A 137 6.15 1.66 -0.89
N ILE A 138 7.24 2.03 -1.56
CA ILE A 138 7.60 3.41 -1.81
C ILE A 138 6.88 3.88 -3.06
N LEU A 139 6.22 5.03 -2.96
CA LEU A 139 5.46 5.62 -4.06
C LEU A 139 6.20 6.81 -4.65
N LYS A 140 6.08 6.97 -5.96
CA LYS A 140 6.52 8.14 -6.71
C LYS A 140 5.33 8.76 -7.42
N GLY A 141 5.19 10.08 -7.33
CA GLY A 141 4.22 10.79 -8.15
C GLY A 141 4.61 10.76 -9.62
N LYS A 142 3.63 10.47 -10.45
CA LYS A 142 3.76 10.33 -11.90
C LYS A 142 2.67 11.16 -12.54
N LYS A 143 2.98 11.88 -13.64
CA LYS A 143 1.94 12.60 -14.36
C LYS A 143 0.90 11.60 -14.89
N PRO A 144 -0.40 11.93 -14.93
CA PRO A 144 -1.41 11.01 -15.45
C PRO A 144 -1.11 10.50 -16.86
N SER A 145 -0.57 11.37 -17.72
CA SER A 145 -0.11 11.05 -19.07
C SER A 145 1.05 10.06 -19.15
N ASP A 146 1.75 9.81 -18.04
CA ASP A 146 2.92 8.94 -17.96
C ASP A 146 2.58 7.58 -17.34
N ILE A 147 1.42 7.43 -16.70
CA ILE A 147 0.93 6.15 -16.18
C ILE A 147 0.60 5.21 -17.34
N ARG A 148 0.99 3.94 -17.23
CA ARG A 148 0.83 2.92 -18.27
C ARG A 148 0.06 1.72 -17.72
N VAL A 149 -0.56 0.96 -18.62
CA VAL A 149 -1.03 -0.39 -18.29
C VAL A 149 0.16 -1.20 -17.74
N GLY A 150 -0.07 -1.93 -16.65
CA GLY A 150 0.95 -2.67 -15.92
C GLY A 150 1.58 -1.93 -14.74
N ASP A 151 1.50 -0.59 -14.67
CA ASP A 151 1.93 0.16 -13.48
C ASP A 151 1.09 -0.25 -12.26
N VAL A 152 1.71 -0.32 -11.07
CA VAL A 152 0.99 -0.50 -9.81
C VAL A 152 0.78 0.87 -9.17
N VAL A 153 -0.48 1.26 -8.99
CA VAL A 153 -0.84 2.57 -8.46
C VAL A 153 -1.55 2.46 -7.12
N VAL A 154 -1.37 3.46 -6.28
CA VAL A 154 -2.15 3.66 -5.06
C VAL A 154 -3.15 4.78 -5.30
N TYR A 155 -4.40 4.58 -4.92
CA TYR A 155 -5.44 5.58 -5.07
C TYR A 155 -6.39 5.63 -3.88
N SER A 156 -7.00 6.79 -3.68
CA SER A 156 -8.02 6.98 -2.65
C SER A 156 -9.36 6.40 -3.11
N ALA A 157 -9.94 5.52 -2.29
CA ALA A 157 -11.28 4.95 -2.50
C ALA A 157 -12.36 5.65 -1.65
N GLY A 158 -12.21 6.95 -1.33
CA GLY A 158 -13.15 7.67 -0.47
C GLY A 158 -12.78 7.54 1.01
N ASN A 159 -13.69 7.01 1.84
CA ASN A 159 -13.50 6.87 3.29
C ASN A 159 -12.76 5.57 3.70
N PHE A 160 -12.33 4.78 2.72
CA PHE A 160 -11.57 3.54 2.94
C PHE A 160 -10.06 3.82 2.91
N GLU A 161 -9.29 2.89 3.45
CA GLU A 161 -7.83 2.87 3.28
C GLU A 161 -7.50 2.89 1.77
N PRO A 162 -6.43 3.59 1.35
CA PRO A 162 -6.00 3.61 -0.04
C PRO A 162 -5.77 2.21 -0.60
N ILE A 163 -6.20 2.00 -1.84
CA ILE A 163 -6.09 0.72 -2.54
C ILE A 163 -4.84 0.76 -3.40
N ILE A 164 -4.08 -0.35 -3.43
CA ILE A 164 -2.89 -0.52 -4.27
C ILE A 164 -3.11 -1.66 -5.27
N HIS A 165 -3.32 -1.33 -6.54
CA HIS A 165 -3.66 -2.30 -7.58
C HIS A 165 -2.93 -1.99 -8.90
N ARG A 166 -2.88 -2.96 -9.81
CA ARG A 166 -2.26 -2.82 -11.13
C ARG A 166 -3.22 -2.17 -12.12
N VAL A 167 -2.76 -1.20 -12.90
CA VAL A 167 -3.52 -0.60 -14.00
C VAL A 167 -3.70 -1.63 -15.11
N VAL A 168 -4.95 -1.88 -15.49
CA VAL A 168 -5.34 -2.87 -16.52
C VAL A 168 -6.02 -2.21 -17.72
N SER A 169 -6.50 -0.98 -17.58
CA SER A 169 -7.02 -0.17 -18.68
C SER A 169 -6.93 1.32 -18.35
N ILE A 170 -6.83 2.16 -19.39
CA ILE A 170 -6.79 3.61 -19.28
C ILE A 170 -7.79 4.17 -20.30
N ASN A 171 -8.79 4.90 -19.82
CA ASN A 171 -9.73 5.65 -20.65
C ASN A 171 -9.34 7.13 -20.63
N ILE A 172 -9.38 7.77 -21.80
CA ILE A 172 -9.03 9.18 -21.96
C ILE A 172 -10.27 9.92 -22.43
N SER A 173 -10.66 10.95 -21.69
CA SER A 173 -11.70 11.89 -22.09
C SER A 173 -11.08 13.23 -22.42
N THR A 174 -11.45 13.81 -23.56
CA THR A 174 -10.97 15.13 -23.99
C THR A 174 -12.17 16.06 -24.14
N ASP A 175 -12.15 17.17 -23.40
CA ASP A 175 -13.16 18.23 -23.47
C ASP A 175 -12.44 19.56 -23.74
N GLY A 176 -12.54 20.03 -24.99
CA GLY A 176 -11.75 21.16 -25.50
C GLY A 176 -10.25 20.91 -25.34
N ASN A 177 -9.58 21.80 -24.59
CA ASN A 177 -8.14 21.69 -24.28
C ASN A 177 -7.85 20.86 -23.01
N SER A 178 -8.86 20.27 -22.36
CA SER A 178 -8.68 19.49 -21.13
C SER A 178 -8.68 18.00 -21.43
N THR A 179 -7.55 17.34 -21.19
CA THR A 179 -7.44 15.87 -21.20
C THR A 179 -7.57 15.33 -19.79
N ARG A 180 -8.50 14.39 -19.57
CA ARG A 180 -8.66 13.67 -18.30
C ARG A 180 -8.43 12.18 -18.50
N TYR A 181 -7.70 11.60 -17.56
CA TYR A 181 -7.40 10.18 -17.53
C TYR A 181 -8.25 9.49 -16.46
N TYR A 182 -8.79 8.35 -16.83
CA TYR A 182 -9.54 7.46 -15.96
C TYR A 182 -8.89 6.08 -15.99
N PHE A 183 -8.54 5.56 -14.83
CA PHE A 183 -7.82 4.30 -14.70
C PHE A 183 -8.78 3.21 -14.25
N THR A 184 -8.65 2.04 -14.86
CA THR A 184 -9.19 0.80 -14.29
C THR A 184 -8.01 0.00 -13.75
N THR A 185 -8.12 -0.44 -12.50
CA THR A 185 -7.08 -1.25 -11.85
C THR A 185 -7.58 -2.65 -11.54
N LYS A 186 -6.72 -3.52 -11.02
CA LYS A 186 -7.10 -4.83 -10.49
C LYS A 186 -6.05 -5.30 -9.48
N GLY A 187 -6.50 -5.92 -8.40
CA GLY A 187 -5.64 -6.72 -7.54
C GLY A 187 -5.18 -7.98 -8.28
N ASP A 188 -3.88 -8.21 -8.41
CA ASP A 188 -3.37 -9.36 -9.18
C ASP A 188 -3.94 -10.71 -8.70
N HIS A 189 -4.23 -10.85 -7.41
CA HIS A 189 -4.85 -12.03 -6.79
C HIS A 189 -6.36 -12.09 -6.98
N ASN A 190 -7.04 -10.97 -7.22
CA ASN A 190 -8.48 -10.97 -7.39
C ASN A 190 -8.85 -11.65 -8.72
N PRO A 191 -9.99 -12.37 -8.85
CA PRO A 191 -10.44 -12.86 -10.15
C PRO A 191 -10.74 -11.71 -11.11
N GLU A 192 -11.43 -10.68 -10.60
CA GLU A 192 -11.89 -9.50 -11.33
C GLU A 192 -11.58 -8.22 -10.53
N PRO A 193 -11.62 -7.04 -11.17
CA PRO A 193 -11.59 -5.76 -10.48
C PRO A 193 -12.79 -5.62 -9.55
N ILE A 194 -12.58 -5.01 -8.39
CA ILE A 194 -13.66 -4.71 -7.44
C ILE A 194 -14.36 -3.40 -7.82
N ILE A 195 -15.49 -3.09 -7.19
CA ILE A 195 -16.29 -1.88 -7.51
C ILE A 195 -15.48 -0.58 -7.48
N HIS A 196 -14.47 -0.49 -6.61
CA HIS A 196 -13.60 0.68 -6.47
C HIS A 196 -12.45 0.72 -7.49
N ASP A 197 -12.28 -0.31 -8.31
CA ASP A 197 -11.20 -0.41 -9.27
C ASP A 197 -11.54 0.23 -10.62
N PHE A 198 -12.79 0.61 -10.85
CA PHE A 198 -13.28 1.13 -12.13
C PHE A 198 -13.33 2.65 -12.18
N ASN A 199 -13.00 3.22 -13.35
CA ASN A 199 -13.16 4.64 -13.67
C ASN A 199 -12.53 5.58 -12.62
N ILE A 200 -11.38 5.20 -12.07
CA ILE A 200 -10.65 5.98 -11.07
C ILE A 200 -10.14 7.26 -11.73
N PRO A 201 -10.63 8.44 -11.35
CA PRO A 201 -10.19 9.68 -11.95
C PRO A 201 -8.74 9.98 -11.52
N GLN A 202 -7.96 10.60 -12.41
CA GLN A 202 -6.54 10.89 -12.20
C GLN A 202 -6.22 11.61 -10.87
N GLU A 203 -7.14 12.43 -10.35
CA GLU A 203 -6.97 13.18 -9.10
C GLU A 203 -7.00 12.27 -7.87
N LYS A 204 -7.49 11.03 -8.00
CA LYS A 204 -7.49 10.04 -6.93
C LYS A 204 -6.20 9.24 -6.85
N ILE A 205 -5.34 9.29 -7.88
CA ILE A 205 -4.05 8.62 -7.86
C ILE A 205 -3.11 9.34 -6.89
N LEU A 206 -2.68 8.61 -5.86
CA LEU A 206 -1.76 9.10 -4.83
C LEU A 206 -0.29 8.88 -5.23
N GLY A 207 -0.02 7.86 -6.05
CA GLY A 207 1.32 7.61 -6.58
C GLY A 207 1.43 6.25 -7.26
N VAL A 208 2.58 6.01 -7.90
CA VAL A 208 2.94 4.74 -8.53
C VAL A 208 3.99 4.06 -7.66
N GLY A 209 3.82 2.77 -7.38
CA GLY A 209 4.81 1.99 -6.66
C GLY A 209 6.12 1.91 -7.44
N VAL A 210 7.25 2.12 -6.76
CA VAL A 210 8.59 2.05 -7.39
C VAL A 210 9.57 1.13 -6.67
N LEU A 211 9.34 0.87 -5.37
CA LEU A 211 10.19 -0.02 -4.58
C LEU A 211 9.34 -0.76 -3.55
N ARG A 212 9.64 -2.05 -3.37
CA ARG A 212 9.08 -2.90 -2.31
C ARG A 212 10.15 -3.16 -1.25
N ILE A 213 9.78 -3.00 0.01
CA ILE A 213 10.58 -3.39 1.17
C ILE A 213 9.79 -4.47 1.94
N PRO A 214 10.19 -5.75 1.83
CA PRO A 214 9.46 -6.84 2.46
C PRO A 214 9.34 -6.70 3.97
N TYR A 215 8.21 -7.16 4.54
CA TYR A 215 7.94 -7.28 5.99
C TYR A 215 7.88 -5.97 6.81
N LEU A 216 8.43 -4.86 6.31
CA LEU A 216 8.54 -3.62 7.10
C LEU A 216 7.17 -2.96 7.38
N GLY A 217 6.17 -3.24 6.55
CA GLY A 217 4.79 -2.82 6.76
C GLY A 217 4.15 -3.44 8.00
N TYR A 218 4.63 -4.60 8.47
CA TYR A 218 4.12 -5.21 9.71
C TYR A 218 4.33 -4.33 10.94
N ILE A 219 5.34 -3.46 10.96
CA ILE A 219 5.54 -2.49 12.06
C ILE A 219 4.32 -1.56 12.15
N LYS A 220 3.87 -1.01 11.02
CA LYS A 220 2.67 -0.14 10.96
C LYS A 220 1.41 -0.93 11.33
N ILE A 221 1.24 -2.13 10.77
CA ILE A 221 0.06 -2.97 11.01
C ILE A 221 -0.05 -3.32 12.50
N TRP A 222 1.05 -3.80 13.11
CA TRP A 222 1.08 -4.13 14.53
C TRP A 222 0.72 -2.93 15.40
N PHE A 223 1.33 -1.77 15.15
CA PHE A 223 1.04 -0.55 15.91
C PHE A 223 -0.43 -0.17 15.80
N PHE A 224 -1.01 -0.22 14.59
CA PHE A 224 -2.41 0.11 14.42
C PHE A 224 -3.33 -0.89 15.13
N SER A 225 -3.11 -2.19 14.92
CA SER A 225 -3.96 -3.26 15.46
C SER A 225 -3.93 -3.36 16.98
N TYR A 226 -2.76 -3.17 17.61
CA TYR A 226 -2.59 -3.41 19.05
C TYR A 226 -2.53 -2.14 19.90
N VAL A 227 -2.32 -0.97 19.29
CA VAL A 227 -2.25 0.31 20.01
C VAL A 227 -3.39 1.24 19.59
N VAL A 228 -3.50 1.56 18.30
CA VAL A 228 -4.46 2.58 17.83
C VAL A 228 -5.90 2.09 17.91
N THR A 229 -6.21 0.94 17.33
CA THR A 229 -7.59 0.41 17.28
C THR A 229 -8.18 0.21 18.67
N PRO A 230 -7.49 -0.41 19.65
CA PRO A 230 -8.03 -0.55 21.00
C PRO A 230 -8.29 0.79 21.70
N VAL A 231 -7.39 1.77 21.56
CA VAL A 231 -7.54 3.11 22.15
C VAL A 231 -8.72 3.86 21.54
N VAL A 232 -8.88 3.83 20.21
CA VAL A 232 -10.01 4.47 19.53
C VAL A 232 -11.33 3.82 19.95
N ASN A 233 -11.36 2.50 20.09
CA ASN A 233 -12.55 1.78 20.53
C ASN A 233 -12.91 2.08 21.99
N LEU A 234 -11.93 2.36 22.86
CA LEU A 234 -12.17 2.78 24.24
C LEU A 234 -12.79 4.18 24.30
N ILE A 235 -12.33 5.11 23.47
CA ILE A 235 -12.82 6.50 23.43
C ILE A 235 -14.23 6.61 22.81
N ARG A 236 -14.58 5.68 21.91
CA ARG A 236 -15.90 5.63 21.25
C ARG A 236 -17.00 4.94 22.08
N ARG A 237 -16.65 4.33 23.21
CA ARG A 237 -17.61 3.78 24.18
C ARG A 237 -17.98 4.82 25.21
#